data_AF-A0A0B8NZB7-F1
#
_entry.id   AF-A0A0B8NZB7-F1
#
_cell.length_a   1.000
_cell.length_b   1.000
_cell.length_c   1.000
_cell.angle_alpha   90.00
_cell.angle_beta   90.00
_cell.angle_gamma   90.00
#
_symmetry.space_group_name_H-M   'P 1'
#
loop_
_entity.id
_entity.type
_entity.pdbx_description
1 polymer ?
#
loop_
_entity_poly.entity_id
_entity_poly.type
_entity_poly.pdbx_seq_one_letter_code
_entity_poly.pdbx_strand_id
1 'polypeptide(L)'
;MDLISNLFEMAPFIALFITLSLGYMVGKITIGRFVLGGVAGTLLMGVIIGQFGVNIDPGVKSIFFALFIYAVGYQGGAKFFKALNFRTINILLSAVVMTVSGLLCVLAAAICSILTVVQRQV
;
A
#
# COMPACT_ATOMS: atom_id res chain seq x y z
N MET A 1 -12.44 -14.47 -37.61
CA MET A 1 -11.42 -13.95 -36.67
C MET A 1 -12.12 -13.54 -35.38
N ASP A 2 -12.97 -14.44 -34.84
CA ASP A 2 -13.98 -14.13 -33.82
C ASP A 2 -13.86 -15.05 -32.60
N LEU A 3 -13.08 -16.13 -32.71
CA LEU A 3 -12.82 -17.07 -31.61
C LEU A 3 -11.84 -16.50 -30.58
N ILE A 4 -10.88 -15.67 -31.00
CA ILE A 4 -9.83 -15.11 -30.13
C ILE A 4 -10.37 -13.93 -29.31
N SER A 5 -11.27 -13.13 -29.89
CA SER A 5 -11.98 -12.05 -29.17
C SER A 5 -12.99 -12.60 -28.15
N ASN A 6 -13.74 -13.65 -28.49
CA ASN A 6 -14.61 -14.33 -27.54
C ASN A 6 -13.85 -15.06 -26.41
N LEU A 7 -12.62 -15.55 -26.67
CA LEU A 7 -11.80 -16.22 -25.65
C LEU A 7 -11.19 -15.23 -24.64
N PHE A 8 -10.88 -14.00 -25.08
CA PHE A 8 -10.45 -12.91 -24.19
C PHE A 8 -11.60 -12.34 -23.34
N GLU A 9 -12.85 -12.38 -23.83
CA GLU A 9 -14.04 -12.12 -23.01
C GLU A 9 -14.33 -13.28 -22.03
N MET A 10 -14.02 -14.53 -22.39
CA MET A 10 -14.27 -15.70 -21.56
C MET A 10 -13.26 -15.94 -20.42
N ALA A 11 -12.04 -15.39 -20.47
CA ALA A 11 -11.00 -15.74 -19.49
C ALA A 11 -10.01 -14.61 -19.12
N PRO A 12 -10.44 -13.54 -18.43
CA PRO A 12 -9.53 -12.60 -17.73
C PRO A 12 -8.56 -13.30 -16.75
N PHE A 13 -8.88 -14.55 -16.38
CA PHE A 13 -8.06 -15.41 -15.54
C PHE A 13 -6.68 -15.76 -16.13
N ILE A 14 -6.50 -15.77 -17.44
CA ILE A 14 -5.22 -16.14 -18.07
C ILE A 14 -4.15 -15.09 -17.75
N ALA A 15 -4.48 -13.81 -17.89
CA ALA A 15 -3.57 -12.72 -17.54
C ALA A 15 -3.24 -12.72 -16.04
N LEU A 16 -4.23 -13.02 -15.19
CA LEU A 16 -4.02 -13.20 -13.75
C LEU A 16 -3.07 -14.37 -13.46
N PHE A 17 -3.27 -15.53 -14.07
CA PHE A 17 -2.41 -16.70 -13.88
C PHE A 17 -0.97 -16.45 -14.32
N ILE A 18 -0.76 -15.78 -15.45
CA ILE A 18 0.58 -15.39 -15.92
C ILE A 18 1.23 -14.44 -14.92
N THR A 19 0.49 -13.45 -14.44
CA THR A 19 0.96 -12.49 -13.43
C THR A 19 1.34 -13.18 -12.11
N LEU A 20 0.51 -14.09 -11.63
CA LEU A 20 0.78 -14.86 -10.42
C LEU A 20 1.98 -15.81 -10.59
N SER A 21 2.05 -16.52 -11.71
CA SER A 21 3.11 -17.49 -11.99
C SER A 21 4.47 -16.81 -12.10
N LEU A 22 4.59 -15.80 -12.98
CA LEU A 22 5.82 -15.05 -13.16
C LEU A 22 6.19 -14.24 -11.90
N GLY A 23 5.19 -13.60 -11.28
CA GLY A 23 5.40 -12.81 -10.08
C GLY A 23 5.84 -13.64 -8.87
N TYR A 24 5.31 -14.86 -8.70
CA TYR A 24 5.75 -15.76 -7.64
C TYR A 24 7.14 -16.32 -7.94
N MET A 25 7.44 -16.65 -9.21
CA MET A 25 8.77 -17.08 -9.63
C MET A 25 9.82 -16.00 -9.32
N VAL A 26 9.54 -14.75 -9.69
CA VAL A 26 10.41 -13.59 -9.40
C VAL A 26 10.47 -13.29 -7.90
N GLY A 27 9.34 -13.37 -7.20
CA GLY A 27 9.27 -13.12 -5.74
C GLY A 27 10.05 -14.14 -4.89
N LYS A 28 10.31 -15.34 -5.43
CA LYS A 28 11.14 -16.37 -4.81
C LYS A 28 12.65 -16.18 -5.10
N ILE A 29 13.02 -15.33 -6.05
CA ILE A 29 14.42 -15.00 -6.31
C ILE A 29 14.94 -14.22 -5.10
N THR A 30 15.82 -14.85 -4.34
CA THR A 30 16.45 -14.25 -3.16
C THR A 30 17.74 -13.56 -3.57
N ILE A 31 17.80 -12.24 -3.42
CA ILE A 31 19.02 -11.46 -3.64
C ILE A 31 19.66 -11.26 -2.27
N GLY A 32 20.65 -12.11 -1.94
CA GLY A 32 21.36 -12.08 -0.66
C GLY A 32 20.47 -12.46 0.53
N ARG A 33 20.23 -11.52 1.44
CA ARG A 33 19.37 -11.69 2.64
C ARG A 33 17.94 -11.15 2.47
N PHE A 34 17.62 -10.58 1.32
CA PHE A 34 16.31 -9.98 1.07
C PHE A 34 15.46 -10.90 0.19
N VAL A 35 14.36 -11.36 0.76
CA VAL A 35 13.32 -12.11 0.06
C VAL A 35 12.23 -11.11 -0.27
N LEU A 36 12.01 -10.81 -1.55
CA LEU A 36 10.88 -9.97 -1.97
C LEU A 36 9.55 -10.57 -1.47
N GLY A 37 9.48 -11.91 -1.46
CA GLY A 37 8.31 -12.63 -1.00
C GLY A 37 7.29 -12.78 -2.11
N GLY A 38 6.49 -13.84 -2.02
CA GLY A 38 5.51 -14.18 -3.06
C GLY A 38 4.50 -13.06 -3.31
N VAL A 39 4.07 -12.33 -2.26
CA VAL A 39 3.08 -11.26 -2.38
C VAL A 39 3.65 -10.01 -3.04
N ALA A 40 4.86 -9.57 -2.69
CA ALA A 40 5.45 -8.38 -3.29
C ALA A 40 5.86 -8.61 -4.75
N GLY A 41 6.38 -9.80 -5.06
CA GLY A 41 6.76 -10.18 -6.43
C GLY A 41 5.56 -10.26 -7.39
N THR A 42 4.42 -10.78 -6.93
CA THR A 42 3.19 -10.83 -7.73
C THR A 42 2.56 -9.46 -7.96
N LEU A 43 2.62 -8.56 -6.97
CA LEU A 43 2.17 -7.17 -7.14
C LEU A 43 3.05 -6.42 -8.14
N LEU A 44 4.38 -6.56 -8.06
CA LEU A 44 5.31 -5.90 -8.95
C LEU A 44 5.11 -6.36 -10.41
N MET A 45 4.97 -7.68 -10.62
CA MET A 45 4.63 -8.20 -11.96
C MET A 45 3.24 -7.78 -12.43
N GLY A 46 2.26 -7.63 -11.53
CA GLY A 46 0.94 -7.12 -11.87
C GLY A 46 0.96 -5.69 -12.39
N VAL A 47 1.82 -4.83 -11.82
CA VAL A 47 2.02 -3.47 -12.34
C VAL A 47 2.67 -3.52 -13.72
N ILE A 48 3.74 -4.30 -13.89
CA ILE A 48 4.43 -4.42 -15.19
C ILE A 48 3.48 -4.88 -16.29
N ILE A 49 2.74 -5.96 -16.05
CA ILE A 49 1.77 -6.53 -17.00
C ILE A 49 0.59 -5.57 -17.23
N GLY A 50 0.15 -4.86 -16.19
CA GLY A 50 -0.89 -3.83 -16.29
C GLY A 50 -0.51 -2.67 -17.22
N GLN A 51 0.77 -2.32 -17.30
CA GLN A 51 1.25 -1.29 -18.23
C GLN A 51 1.21 -1.73 -19.70
N PHE A 52 1.10 -3.03 -20.00
CA PHE A 52 0.99 -3.55 -21.37
C PHE A 52 -0.44 -3.49 -21.96
N GLY A 53 -1.41 -2.89 -21.26
CA GLY A 53 -2.74 -2.63 -21.81
C GLY A 53 -3.70 -3.82 -21.78
N VAL A 54 -3.53 -4.75 -20.82
CA VAL A 54 -4.50 -5.84 -20.61
C VAL A 54 -5.81 -5.26 -20.07
N ASN A 55 -6.86 -5.31 -20.89
CA ASN A 55 -8.20 -4.93 -20.47
C ASN A 55 -8.82 -6.07 -19.66
N ILE A 56 -8.89 -5.87 -18.34
CA ILE A 56 -9.55 -6.79 -17.40
C ILE A 56 -10.95 -6.23 -17.14
N ASP A 57 -11.95 -7.11 -17.15
CA ASP A 57 -13.33 -6.73 -16.83
C ASP A 57 -13.42 -6.00 -15.46
N PRO A 58 -14.11 -4.86 -15.38
CA PRO A 58 -14.22 -4.07 -14.15
C PRO A 58 -14.79 -4.84 -12.95
N GLY A 59 -15.66 -5.83 -13.18
CA GLY A 59 -16.24 -6.67 -12.14
C GLY A 59 -15.19 -7.57 -11.48
N VAL A 60 -14.36 -8.24 -12.29
CA VAL A 60 -13.28 -9.10 -11.79
C VAL A 60 -12.25 -8.28 -11.00
N LYS A 61 -11.86 -7.10 -11.50
CA LYS A 61 -10.93 -6.21 -10.80
C LYS A 61 -11.45 -5.84 -9.41
N SER A 62 -12.73 -5.50 -9.30
CA SER A 62 -13.34 -5.07 -8.04
C SER A 62 -13.42 -6.19 -7.00
N ILE A 63 -13.77 -7.41 -7.42
CA ILE A 63 -13.83 -8.58 -6.52
C ILE A 63 -12.44 -8.95 -6.00
N PHE A 64 -11.43 -9.02 -6.87
CA PHE A 64 -10.06 -9.33 -6.47
C PHE A 64 -9.45 -8.26 -5.58
N PHE A 65 -9.74 -6.98 -5.86
CA PHE A 65 -9.32 -5.88 -5.00
C PHE A 65 -9.99 -5.96 -3.62
N ALA A 66 -11.29 -6.24 -3.55
CA ALA A 66 -11.99 -6.43 -2.29
C ALA A 66 -11.42 -7.63 -1.49
N LEU A 67 -11.16 -8.76 -2.15
CA LEU A 67 -10.54 -9.93 -1.53
C LEU A 67 -9.12 -9.64 -1.04
N PHE A 68 -8.34 -8.86 -1.79
CA PHE A 68 -7.00 -8.41 -1.40
C PHE A 68 -7.04 -7.52 -0.15
N ILE A 69 -7.87 -6.46 -0.14
CA ILE A 69 -8.02 -5.58 1.02
C ILE A 69 -8.54 -6.35 2.22
N TYR A 70 -9.47 -7.29 2.03
CA TYR A 70 -9.96 -8.17 3.09
C TYR A 70 -8.85 -9.06 3.66
N ALA A 71 -8.07 -9.73 2.81
CA ALA A 71 -7.00 -10.63 3.24
C ALA A 71 -5.85 -9.90 3.94
N VAL A 72 -5.40 -8.75 3.38
CA VAL A 72 -4.37 -7.90 3.99
C VAL A 72 -4.90 -7.27 5.27
N GLY A 73 -6.15 -6.82 5.27
CA GLY A 73 -6.84 -6.27 6.43
C GLY A 73 -7.02 -7.28 7.56
N TYR A 74 -7.32 -8.54 7.25
CA TYR A 74 -7.42 -9.61 8.26
C TYR A 74 -6.06 -9.97 8.85
N GLN A 75 -5.04 -10.17 8.00
CA GLN A 75 -3.68 -10.49 8.44
C GLN A 75 -3.05 -9.36 9.25
N GLY A 76 -3.21 -8.12 8.79
CA GLY A 76 -2.73 -6.92 9.46
C GLY A 76 -3.56 -6.59 10.70
N GLY A 77 -4.88 -6.68 10.61
CA GLY A 77 -5.83 -6.31 11.65
C GLY A 77 -5.68 -7.16 12.90
N ALA A 78 -5.76 -8.49 12.80
CA ALA A 78 -5.61 -9.36 13.97
C ALA A 78 -4.24 -9.20 14.66
N LYS A 79 -3.17 -9.01 13.87
CA LYS A 79 -1.82 -8.75 14.39
C LYS A 79 -1.71 -7.36 15.03
N PHE A 80 -2.35 -6.34 14.45
CA PHE A 80 -2.41 -4.99 14.99
C PHE A 80 -3.14 -4.94 16.32
N PHE A 81 -4.34 -5.53 16.42
CA PHE A 81 -5.09 -5.59 17.68
C PHE A 81 -4.35 -6.41 18.75
N LYS A 82 -3.68 -7.51 18.37
CA LYS A 82 -2.83 -8.27 19.29
C LYS A 82 -1.58 -7.49 19.74
N ALA A 83 -1.04 -6.63 18.88
CA ALA A 83 0.06 -5.73 19.20
C ALA A 83 -0.39 -4.53 20.05
N LEU A 84 -1.68 -4.17 20.00
CA LEU A 84 -2.29 -3.10 20.79
C LEU A 84 -2.58 -3.57 22.23
N ASN A 85 -1.51 -3.88 22.96
CA ASN A 85 -1.59 -4.15 24.40
C ASN A 85 -1.64 -2.82 25.20
N PHE A 86 -2.04 -2.86 26.47
CA PHE A 86 -2.04 -1.69 27.37
C PHE A 86 -0.69 -0.96 27.41
N ARG A 87 0.42 -1.69 27.26
CA ARG A 87 1.75 -1.10 27.13
C ARG A 87 1.93 -0.29 25.83
N THR A 88 1.38 -0.77 24.71
CA THR A 88 1.43 -0.10 23.41
C THR A 88 0.56 1.16 23.39
N ILE A 89 -0.56 1.17 24.13
CA ILE A 89 -1.39 2.37 24.28
C ILE A 89 -0.62 3.52 24.93
N ASN A 90 0.20 3.25 25.95
CA ASN A 90 1.06 4.29 26.55
C ASN A 90 2.10 4.82 25.57
N ILE A 91 2.66 3.96 24.71
CA ILE A 91 3.60 4.37 23.65
C ILE A 91 2.87 5.24 22.62
N LEU A 92 1.66 4.86 22.21
CA LEU A 92 0.84 5.62 21.28
C LEU A 92 0.49 7.00 21.86
N LEU A 93 0.11 7.05 23.14
CA LEU A 93 -0.16 8.30 23.85
C LEU A 93 1.08 9.19 23.86
N SER A 94 2.26 8.64 24.17
CA SER A 94 3.51 9.40 24.18
C SER A 94 3.90 9.94 22.80
N ALA A 95 3.65 9.17 21.73
CA ALA A 95 3.90 9.60 20.35
C ALA A 95 2.94 10.72 19.92
N VAL A 96 1.67 10.65 20.31
CA VAL A 96 0.69 11.72 20.07
C VAL A 96 1.11 12.98 20.81
N VAL A 97 1.48 12.88 22.08
CA VAL A 97 1.96 14.03 22.87
C VAL A 97 3.21 14.65 22.24
N MET A 98 4.18 13.84 21.80
CA MET A 98 5.38 14.32 21.11
C MET A 98 5.06 15.02 19.78
N THR A 99 4.11 14.50 19.02
CA THR A 99 3.71 15.09 17.73
C THR A 99 3.00 16.43 17.95
N VAL A 100 2.10 16.50 18.93
CA VAL A 100 1.36 17.71 19.29
C VAL A 100 2.31 18.77 19.86
N SER A 101 3.25 18.40 20.73
CA SER A 101 4.21 19.34 21.29
C SER A 101 5.18 19.89 20.23
N GLY A 102 5.62 19.05 19.29
CA GLY A 102 6.40 19.46 18.14
C GLY A 102 5.63 20.44 17.25
N LEU A 103 4.37 20.13 16.92
CA LEU A 103 3.51 20.99 16.10
C LEU A 103 3.27 22.35 16.75
N LEU A 104 2.98 22.37 18.06
CA LEU A 104 2.81 23.60 18.83
C LEU A 104 4.07 24.47 18.86
N CYS A 105 5.24 23.84 19.04
CA CYS A 105 6.52 24.55 19.05
C CYS A 105 6.81 25.22 17.70
N VAL A 106 6.57 24.50 16.59
CA VAL A 106 6.74 25.05 15.23
C VAL A 106 5.76 26.19 14.96
N LEU A 107 4.48 26.05 15.35
CA LEU A 107 3.51 27.14 15.22
C LEU A 107 3.93 28.37 16.01
N ALA A 108 4.37 28.20 17.26
CA ALA A 108 4.81 29.31 18.11
C ALA A 108 6.03 30.04 17.51
N ALA A 109 7.02 29.29 17.01
CA ALA A 109 8.19 29.86 16.34
C ALA A 109 7.81 30.60 15.05
N ALA A 110 6.92 30.03 14.24
CA ALA A 110 6.44 30.66 13.02
C ALA A 110 5.71 31.98 13.33
N ILE A 111 4.79 31.98 14.31
CA ILE A 111 4.06 33.18 14.75
C ILE A 111 5.02 34.26 15.27
N CYS A 112 6.00 33.88 16.10
CA CYS A 112 7.01 34.82 16.62
C CYS A 112 7.86 35.43 15.49
N SER A 113 8.28 34.61 14.51
CA SER A 113 9.03 35.09 13.35
C SER A 113 8.22 36.09 12.50
N ILE A 114 6.93 35.82 12.28
CA ILE A 114 6.02 36.70 11.55
C ILE A 114 5.83 38.02 12.31
N LEU A 115 5.64 37.98 13.63
CA LEU A 115 5.50 39.17 14.45
C LEU A 115 6.77 40.05 14.40
N THR A 116 7.94 39.41 14.41
CA THR A 116 9.25 40.10 14.32
C THR A 116 9.46 40.76 12.96
N VAL A 117 9.00 40.14 11.87
CA VAL A 117 9.08 40.72 10.52
C VAL A 117 8.09 41.88 10.35
N VAL A 118 6.88 41.78 10.91
CA VAL A 118 5.86 42.84 10.85
C VAL A 118 6.27 44.08 11.65
N GLN A 119 6.86 43.92 12.85
CA GLN A 119 7.39 45.04 13.64
C GLN A 119 8.61 45.72 13.01
N ARG A 120 9.29 45.08 12.06
CA ARG A 120 10.47 45.65 11.36
C ARG A 120 10.11 46.37 10.05
N GLN A 121 8.85 46.30 9.61
CA GLN A 121 8.33 46.95 8.40
C GLN A 121 7.46 48.20 8.71
N VAL A 122 7.31 48.58 9.98
CA VAL A 122 6.69 49.85 10.46
C VAL A 122 7.76 50.69 11.13
#